data_AF-A0A7S0EPB6-F1
#
_entry.id   AF-A0A7S0EPB6-F1
#
_cell.length_a   1.000
_cell.length_b   1.000
_cell.length_c   1.000
_cell.angle_alpha   90.00
_cell.angle_beta   90.00
_cell.angle_gamma   90.00
#
_symmetry.space_group_name_H-M   'P 1'
#
loop_
_entity.id
_entity.type
_entity.pdbx_description
1 polymer ?
#
loop_
_entity_poly.entity_id
_entity_poly.type
_entity_poly.pdbx_seq_one_letter_code
_entity_poly.pdbx_strand_id
1 'polypeptide(L)'
;WATFDISQVVLPMVDEEVYPILPKNQLSTFLRKLIERDGMKREFQRGKKSTQRCSFRNLVIKPKNVEWQIISYNHRDQDLKRAFEGRDNCGGAGKWQALVVSFTLPPSS
;
A
#
# COMPACT_ATOMS: atom_id res chain seq x y z
N TRP A 1 -16.63 -22.84 -3.93
CA TRP A 1 -16.51 -21.63 -3.09
C TRP A 1 -15.14 -21.05 -3.33
N ALA A 2 -15.04 -19.79 -3.77
CA ALA A 2 -13.74 -19.16 -4.01
C ALA A 2 -13.18 -18.62 -2.68
N THR A 3 -11.94 -18.97 -2.35
CA THR A 3 -11.23 -18.46 -1.18
C THR A 3 -10.46 -17.21 -1.58
N PHE A 4 -10.66 -16.10 -0.88
CA PHE A 4 -9.94 -14.84 -1.11
C PHE A 4 -8.87 -14.63 -0.03
N ASP A 5 -7.75 -14.02 -0.40
CA ASP A 5 -6.67 -13.61 0.52
C ASP A 5 -6.83 -12.17 1.01
N ILE A 6 -6.20 -11.83 2.13
CA ILE A 6 -6.24 -10.47 2.70
C ILE A 6 -5.71 -9.40 1.72
N SER A 7 -4.76 -9.74 0.86
CA SER A 7 -4.25 -8.82 -0.18
C SER A 7 -5.28 -8.46 -1.23
N GLN A 8 -6.39 -9.20 -1.33
CA GLN A 8 -7.50 -8.92 -2.23
C GLN A 8 -8.62 -8.10 -1.58
N VAL A 9 -8.52 -7.85 -0.27
CA VAL A 9 -9.49 -7.01 0.45
C VAL A 9 -9.22 -5.54 0.13
N VAL A 10 -10.27 -4.83 -0.27
CA VAL A 10 -10.21 -3.41 -0.66
C VAL A 10 -11.15 -2.57 0.16
N LEU A 11 -10.81 -1.29 0.32
CA LEU A 11 -11.70 -0.26 0.84
C LEU A 11 -12.04 0.75 -0.26
N PRO A 12 -13.27 1.28 -0.26
CA PRO A 12 -13.65 2.32 -1.21
C PRO A 12 -12.95 3.63 -0.81
N MET A 13 -12.48 4.34 -1.83
CA MET A 13 -12.05 5.72 -1.67
C MET A 13 -13.30 6.60 -1.67
N VAL A 14 -13.39 7.47 -0.66
CA VAL A 14 -14.49 8.43 -0.55
C VAL A 14 -14.19 9.60 -1.49
N ASP A 15 -15.15 9.93 -2.33
CA ASP A 15 -15.13 11.09 -3.21
C ASP A 15 -16.32 11.98 -2.83
N GLU A 16 -16.15 13.29 -2.94
CA GLU A 16 -17.25 14.23 -2.73
C GLU A 16 -18.38 13.93 -3.70
N GLU A 17 -18.09 13.51 -4.94
CA GLU A 17 -19.11 13.35 -5.99
C GLU A 17 -19.84 12.00 -5.98
N VAL A 18 -19.30 10.98 -5.28
CA VAL A 18 -19.81 9.60 -5.34
C VAL A 18 -19.85 8.98 -3.95
N TYR A 19 -21.04 8.63 -3.48
CA TYR A 19 -21.18 7.88 -2.23
C TYR A 19 -20.67 6.43 -2.41
N PRO A 20 -19.72 5.96 -1.58
CA PRO A 20 -19.04 4.69 -1.83
C PRO A 20 -19.91 3.46 -1.54
N ILE A 21 -19.62 2.36 -2.23
CA ILE A 21 -20.14 1.05 -1.88
C ILE A 21 -19.38 0.55 -0.64
N LEU A 22 -20.08 0.44 0.48
CA LEU A 22 -19.51 0.05 1.76
C LEU A 22 -19.55 -1.48 1.99
N PRO A 23 -18.57 -2.04 2.72
CA PRO A 23 -18.54 -3.47 3.02
C PRO A 23 -19.73 -3.90 3.89
N LYS A 24 -20.28 -5.10 3.68
CA LYS A 24 -21.43 -5.62 4.44
C LYS A 24 -21.03 -6.19 5.81
N ASN A 25 -20.28 -5.42 6.60
CA ASN A 25 -19.83 -5.80 7.94
C ASN A 25 -19.87 -4.58 8.88
N GLN A 26 -19.39 -4.75 10.12
CA GLN A 26 -19.40 -3.70 11.14
C GLN A 26 -18.60 -2.44 10.74
N LEU A 27 -17.66 -2.56 9.80
CA LEU A 27 -16.89 -1.42 9.29
C LEU A 27 -17.77 -0.42 8.52
N SER A 28 -18.88 -0.87 7.91
CA SER A 28 -19.80 0.05 7.23
C SER A 28 -20.33 1.13 8.15
N THR A 29 -20.79 0.76 9.35
CA THR A 29 -21.35 1.71 10.32
C THR A 29 -20.30 2.74 10.73
N PHE A 30 -19.06 2.30 10.92
CA PHE A 30 -17.94 3.19 11.24
C PHE A 30 -17.62 4.15 10.08
N LEU A 31 -17.48 3.63 8.86
CA LEU A 31 -17.20 4.45 7.68
C LEU A 31 -18.32 5.46 7.41
N ARG A 32 -19.58 5.08 7.59
CA ARG A 32 -20.73 6.01 7.48
C ARG A 32 -20.60 7.18 8.45
N LYS A 33 -20.27 6.89 9.71
CA LYS A 33 -20.11 7.93 10.73
C LYS A 33 -18.96 8.87 10.43
N LEU A 34 -17.84 8.36 9.90
CA LEU A 34 -16.71 9.19 9.48
C LEU A 34 -17.09 10.11 8.33
N ILE A 35 -17.70 9.56 7.27
CA ILE A 35 -18.13 10.32 6.10
C ILE A 35 -19.12 11.43 6.50
N GLU A 36 -20.10 11.10 7.37
CA GLU A 36 -21.09 12.07 7.87
C GLU A 36 -20.45 13.15 8.76
N ARG A 37 -19.47 12.78 9.60
CA ARG A 37 -18.73 13.72 10.44
C ARG A 37 -17.95 14.74 9.61
N ASP A 38 -17.38 14.30 8.50
CA ASP A 38 -16.58 15.15 7.62
C ASP A 38 -17.46 15.99 6.67
N GLY A 39 -18.78 16.06 6.92
CA GLY A 39 -19.71 16.96 6.26
C GLY A 39 -20.19 16.48 4.89
N MET A 40 -19.78 15.28 4.45
CA MET A 40 -20.25 14.70 3.21
C MET A 40 -21.70 14.23 3.37
N LYS A 41 -22.63 15.01 2.81
CA LYS A 41 -24.07 14.73 2.88
C LYS A 41 -24.41 13.50 2.02
N ARG A 42 -25.37 12.70 2.48
CA ARG A 42 -25.94 11.54 1.77
C ARG A 42 -26.57 11.86 0.40
N GLU A 43 -26.68 13.14 0.05
CA GLU A 43 -27.34 13.63 -1.16
C GLU A 43 -26.47 13.56 -2.42
N PHE A 44 -25.85 12.42 -2.68
CA PHE A 44 -25.33 12.10 -4.02
C PHE A 44 -26.34 11.25 -4.78
N GLN A 45 -27.34 11.99 -5.28
CA GLN A 45 -28.14 11.80 -6.48
C GLN A 45 -28.56 10.36 -6.84
N ARG A 46 -29.73 9.97 -6.32
CA ARG A 46 -30.75 9.34 -7.19
C ARG A 46 -30.99 10.29 -8.38
N GLY A 47 -30.33 10.10 -9.51
CA GLY A 47 -30.83 10.71 -10.76
C GLY A 47 -29.84 11.12 -11.84
N LYS A 48 -28.53 11.22 -11.60
CA LYS A 48 -27.58 11.40 -12.71
C LYS A 48 -26.77 10.13 -12.90
N LYS A 49 -26.76 9.63 -14.14
CA LYS A 49 -25.81 8.62 -14.63
C LYS A 49 -24.40 9.24 -14.57
N SER A 50 -23.89 9.48 -13.37
CA SER A 50 -22.47 9.71 -13.17
C SER A 50 -21.81 8.36 -13.40
N THR A 51 -21.11 8.25 -14.51
CA THR A 51 -20.23 7.14 -14.84
C THR A 51 -18.94 7.16 -14.01
N GLN A 52 -18.81 8.05 -13.02
CA GLN A 52 -17.64 8.07 -12.14
C GLN A 52 -17.63 6.83 -11.26
N ARG A 53 -16.62 6.01 -11.55
CA ARG A 53 -16.34 4.76 -10.87
C ARG A 53 -15.81 5.11 -9.50
N CYS A 54 -16.54 4.72 -8.45
CA CYS A 54 -15.99 4.63 -7.11
C CYS A 54 -14.70 3.79 -7.19
N SER A 55 -13.58 4.36 -6.76
CA SER A 55 -12.28 3.68 -6.80
C SER A 55 -12.09 2.88 -5.51
N PHE A 56 -11.35 1.78 -5.61
CA PHE A 56 -11.06 0.89 -4.50
C PHE A 56 -9.56 0.77 -4.33
N ARG A 57 -9.10 0.75 -3.09
CA ARG A 57 -7.69 0.56 -2.76
C ARG A 57 -7.52 -0.66 -1.86
N ASN A 58 -6.52 -1.48 -2.16
CA ASN A 58 -6.17 -2.65 -1.34
C ASN A 58 -5.77 -2.20 0.07
N LEU A 59 -6.27 -2.92 1.07
CA LEU A 59 -5.94 -2.65 2.48
C LEU A 59 -4.52 -3.12 2.81
N VAL A 60 -4.08 -4.22 2.19
CA VAL A 60 -2.74 -4.78 2.32
C VAL A 60 -2.12 -4.94 0.94
N ILE A 61 -0.92 -4.41 0.76
CA ILE A 61 -0.08 -4.66 -0.42
C ILE A 61 0.98 -5.69 -0.04
N LYS A 62 1.09 -6.74 -0.84
CA LYS A 62 2.18 -7.72 -0.75
C LYS A 62 3.26 -7.35 -1.78
N PRO A 63 4.45 -6.88 -1.34
CA PRO A 63 5.55 -6.60 -2.26
C PRO A 63 5.97 -7.87 -2.99
N LYS A 64 6.41 -7.72 -4.24
CA LYS A 64 6.95 -8.81 -5.07
C LYS A 64 8.47 -8.74 -5.11
N ASN A 65 9.12 -9.85 -5.45
CA ASN A 65 10.57 -9.93 -5.65
C ASN A 65 11.35 -9.35 -4.46
N VAL A 66 10.94 -9.73 -3.24
CA VAL A 66 11.57 -9.24 -2.01
C VAL A 66 12.90 -9.97 -1.83
N GLU A 67 13.98 -9.22 -1.92
CA GLU A 67 15.34 -9.66 -1.66
C GLU A 67 15.93 -8.78 -0.57
N TRP A 68 16.67 -9.39 0.36
CA TRP A 68 17.30 -8.63 1.43
C TRP A 68 18.65 -9.24 1.78
N GLN A 69 19.56 -8.37 2.19
CA GLN A 69 20.85 -8.78 2.72
C GLN A 69 21.36 -7.79 3.75
N ILE A 70 22.16 -8.30 4.68
CA ILE A 70 22.89 -7.49 5.64
C ILE A 70 24.28 -7.24 5.06
N ILE A 71 24.60 -5.98 4.79
CA ILE A 71 25.90 -5.57 4.27
C ILE A 71 26.69 -4.93 5.39
N SER A 72 27.93 -5.39 5.58
CA SER A 72 28.87 -4.74 6.48
C SER A 72 29.70 -3.72 5.70
N TYR A 73 29.91 -2.54 6.27
CA TYR A 73 30.58 -1.43 5.60
C TYR A 73 31.44 -0.59 6.56
N ASN A 74 32.40 0.14 6.02
CA ASN A 74 33.41 0.86 6.81
C ASN A 74 33.26 2.39 6.76
N HIS A 75 32.73 2.92 5.65
CA HIS A 75 32.57 4.35 5.42
C HIS A 75 31.10 4.72 5.32
N ARG A 76 30.67 5.78 6.02
CA ARG A 76 29.25 6.21 6.03
C ARG A 76 28.71 6.56 4.65
N ASP A 77 29.56 7.07 3.77
CA ASP A 77 29.18 7.53 2.43
C ASP A 77 29.39 6.44 1.36
N GLN A 78 29.62 5.19 1.77
CA GLN A 78 29.81 4.07 0.85
C GLN A 78 28.50 3.72 0.14
N ASP A 79 28.53 3.63 -1.18
CA ASP A 79 27.38 3.20 -1.98
C ASP A 79 27.12 1.70 -1.80
N LEU A 80 26.12 1.38 -1.00
CA LEU A 80 25.73 0.00 -0.69
C LEU A 80 24.92 -0.67 -1.81
N LYS A 81 24.48 0.08 -2.82
CA LYS A 81 23.71 -0.48 -3.95
C LYS A 81 24.57 -1.40 -4.82
N ARG A 82 25.83 -1.02 -5.05
CA ARG A 82 26.78 -1.84 -5.83
C ARG A 82 27.12 -3.15 -5.12
N ALA A 83 27.26 -3.09 -3.80
CA ALA A 83 27.44 -4.26 -2.94
C ALA A 83 26.19 -5.17 -2.92
N PHE A 84 24.99 -4.58 -3.08
CA PHE A 84 23.74 -5.32 -3.25
C PHE A 84 23.64 -6.06 -4.58
N GLU A 85 24.09 -5.43 -5.66
CA GLU A 85 24.10 -6.05 -7.00
C GLU A 85 25.23 -7.09 -7.20
N GLY A 86 25.96 -7.44 -6.13
CA GLY A 86 27.08 -8.39 -6.18
C GLY A 86 28.29 -7.89 -6.96
N ARG A 87 28.38 -6.58 -7.24
CA ARG A 87 29.48 -5.99 -8.01
C ARG A 87 30.67 -5.58 -7.15
N ASP A 88 30.46 -5.41 -5.85
CA ASP A 88 31.51 -5.15 -4.86
C ASP A 88 31.47 -6.21 -3.76
N ASN A 89 32.58 -6.93 -3.58
CA ASN A 89 32.77 -7.84 -2.46
C ASN A 89 32.99 -7.03 -1.17
N CYS A 90 31.91 -6.50 -0.59
CA CYS A 90 31.91 -5.96 0.77
C CYS A 90 31.90 -7.09 1.82
N GLY A 91 32.61 -8.20 1.53
CA GLY A 91 32.71 -9.38 2.37
C GLY A 91 33.80 -9.21 3.41
N GLY A 92 33.45 -8.65 4.57
CA GLY A 92 34.35 -8.53 5.71
C GLY A 92 33.61 -8.06 6.95
N ALA A 93 34.26 -8.16 8.13
CA ALA A 93 33.76 -7.60 9.38
C ALA A 93 33.85 -6.06 9.33
N GLY A 94 32.91 -5.44 8.64
CA GLY A 94 32.81 -3.98 8.56
C GLY A 94 32.42 -3.37 9.91
N LYS A 95 32.86 -2.13 10.16
CA LYS A 95 32.55 -1.39 11.39
C LYS A 95 31.05 -1.18 11.61
N TRP A 96 30.28 -1.10 10.53
CA TRP A 96 28.84 -0.85 10.54
C TRP A 96 28.10 -1.91 9.74
N GLN A 97 26.81 -2.07 10.02
CA GLN A 97 25.94 -2.99 9.30
C GLN A 97 24.69 -2.25 8.82
N ALA A 98 24.22 -2.61 7.63
CA ALA A 98 22.98 -2.10 7.05
C ALA A 98 22.13 -3.24 6.49
N LEU A 99 20.81 -3.14 6.69
CA LEU A 99 19.85 -3.99 5.99
C LEU A 99 19.49 -3.33 4.68
N VAL A 100 19.89 -3.94 3.57
CA VAL A 100 19.49 -3.50 2.23
C VAL A 100 18.36 -4.40 1.76
N VAL A 101 17.26 -3.78 1.32
CA VAL A 101 16.05 -4.47 0.88
C VAL A 101 15.69 -3.98 -0.53
N SER A 102 15.45 -4.91 -1.43
CA SER A 102 14.92 -4.67 -2.78
C SER A 102 13.56 -5.34 -2.90
N PHE A 103 12.59 -4.64 -3.47
CA PHE A 103 11.26 -5.17 -3.72
C PHE A 103 10.54 -4.37 -4.80
N THR A 104 9.49 -4.95 -5.37
CA THR A 104 8.61 -4.31 -6.35
C THR A 104 7.23 -4.08 -5.74
N LEU A 105 6.72 -2.86 -5.90
CA LEU A 105 5.37 -2.49 -5.52
C LEU A 105 4.47 -2.35 -6.76
N PRO A 106 3.19 -2.74 -6.67
CA PRO A 106 2.22 -2.37 -7.70
C PRO A 106 2.01 -0.84 -7.75
N PRO A 107 1.51 -0.29 -8.87
CA PRO A 107 1.15 1.13 -8.96
C PRO A 107 0.19 1.54 -7.84
N SER A 108 0.37 2.74 -7.30
CA SER A 108 -0.47 3.31 -6.22
C SER A 108 -0.47 2.50 -4.91
N SER A 109 0.65 1.81 -4.62
CA SER A 109 0.92 1.18 -3.31
C SER A 109 1.14 2.21 -2.23
#